data_AF-A0A0N4XSR8-F1
#
_entry.id   AF-A0A0N4XSR8-F1
#
_cell.length_a   1.000
_cell.length_b   1.000
_cell.length_c   1.000
_cell.angle_alpha   90.00
_cell.angle_beta   90.00
_cell.angle_gamma   90.00
#
_symmetry.space_group_name_H-M   'P 1'
#
loop_
_entity.id
_entity.type
_entity.pdbx_description
1 polymer ?
#
loop_
_entity_poly.entity_id
_entity_poly.type
_entity_poly.pdbx_seq_one_letter_code
_entity_poly.pdbx_strand_id
1 'polypeptide(L)'
;MTSKFMTDPIRILVKRDELTLEGIKQFFVAVDCEEWKFDTLVDLYDTLTITQAVLFCNTRRKVDWLAEKMKEANFTVSSMHGDMEQKEREQIMK
;
A
#
# COMPACT_ATOMS: atom_id res chain seq x y z
N MET A 1 -29.63 -1.70 -0.14
CA MET A 1 -29.78 -0.37 -0.78
C MET A 1 -30.29 -0.47 -2.21
N THR A 2 -29.77 -1.38 -3.04
CA THR A 2 -30.24 -1.60 -4.43
C THR A 2 -31.72 -1.97 -4.57
N SER A 3 -32.31 -2.64 -3.57
CA SER A 3 -33.75 -2.94 -3.51
C SER A 3 -34.67 -1.71 -3.44
N LYS A 4 -34.13 -0.52 -3.16
CA LYS A 4 -34.91 0.73 -3.12
C LYS A 4 -34.90 1.49 -4.45
N PHE A 5 -34.00 1.16 -5.37
CA PHE A 5 -33.77 1.92 -6.60
C PHE A 5 -33.77 1.07 -7.87
N MET A 6 -33.92 -0.25 -7.75
CA MET A 6 -33.92 -1.18 -8.88
C MET A 6 -35.19 -2.04 -8.83
N THR A 7 -35.89 -2.15 -9.95
CA THR A 7 -37.01 -3.08 -10.14
C THR A 7 -36.50 -4.28 -10.94
N ASP A 8 -36.64 -5.47 -10.37
CA ASP A 8 -36.27 -6.77 -10.96
C ASP A 8 -34.89 -6.84 -11.67
N PRO A 9 -33.77 -6.58 -10.95
CA PRO A 9 -32.46 -6.61 -11.58
C PRO A 9 -31.96 -8.05 -11.76
N ILE A 10 -31.45 -8.34 -12.96
CA ILE A 10 -30.67 -9.55 -13.21
C ILE A 10 -29.35 -9.45 -12.45
N ARG A 11 -29.09 -10.43 -11.59
CA ARG A 11 -27.85 -10.52 -10.81
C ARG A 11 -26.89 -11.51 -11.47
N ILE A 12 -25.86 -11.00 -12.13
CA ILE A 12 -24.73 -11.80 -12.58
C ILE A 12 -23.66 -11.69 -11.50
N LEU A 13 -23.59 -12.71 -10.63
CA LEU A 13 -22.63 -12.78 -9.54
C LEU A 13 -21.53 -13.75 -9.93
N VAL A 14 -20.29 -13.29 -9.96
CA VAL A 14 -19.14 -14.19 -9.96
C VAL A 14 -19.07 -14.79 -8.55
N LYS A 15 -18.88 -16.12 -8.45
CA LYS A 15 -18.59 -16.74 -7.15
C LYS A 15 -17.43 -15.97 -6.54
N ARG A 16 -17.58 -15.54 -5.29
CA ARG A 16 -16.40 -15.19 -4.50
C ARG A 16 -15.66 -16.50 -4.30
N ASP A 17 -14.76 -16.82 -5.21
CA ASP A 17 -13.58 -17.57 -4.80
C ASP A 17 -13.06 -16.78 -3.61
N GLU A 18 -12.88 -17.46 -2.47
CA GLU A 18 -12.16 -16.84 -1.37
C GLU A 18 -10.92 -16.25 -2.00
N LEU A 19 -10.80 -14.92 -1.95
CA LEU A 19 -9.71 -14.17 -2.56
C LEU A 19 -8.45 -14.40 -1.70
N THR A 20 -8.24 -15.62 -1.24
CA THR A 20 -6.94 -16.11 -0.86
C THR A 20 -6.15 -16.15 -2.16
N LEU A 21 -5.35 -15.12 -2.33
CA LEU A 21 -4.33 -15.00 -3.34
C LEU A 21 -3.41 -16.22 -3.20
N GLU A 22 -3.77 -17.37 -3.79
CA GLU A 22 -3.06 -18.66 -3.59
C GLU A 22 -1.57 -18.58 -3.97
N GLY A 23 -1.19 -17.56 -4.75
CA GLY A 23 0.21 -17.25 -5.09
C GLY A 23 0.90 -16.20 -4.19
N ILE A 24 0.20 -15.53 -3.27
CA ILE A 24 0.76 -14.47 -2.42
C ILE A 24 0.99 -14.99 -1.01
N LYS A 25 2.26 -15.11 -0.65
CA LYS A 25 2.68 -15.39 0.72
C LYS A 25 2.46 -14.16 1.59
N GLN A 26 1.65 -14.30 2.62
CA GLN A 26 1.29 -13.22 3.54
C GLN A 26 1.98 -13.45 4.89
N PHE A 27 2.58 -12.40 5.43
CA PHE A 27 3.27 -12.41 6.70
C PHE A 27 2.86 -11.18 7.52
N PHE A 28 3.08 -11.25 8.83
CA PHE A 28 2.98 -10.09 9.71
C PHE A 28 4.21 -10.03 10.61
N VAL A 29 4.58 -8.82 11.00
CA VAL A 29 5.60 -8.57 12.02
C VAL A 29 4.92 -7.87 13.18
N ALA A 30 4.97 -8.47 14.36
CA ALA A 30 4.50 -7.83 15.58
C ALA A 30 5.50 -6.77 16.01
N VAL A 31 5.04 -5.54 16.12
CA VAL A 31 5.83 -4.38 16.58
C VAL A 31 5.09 -3.77 17.76
N ASP A 32 5.78 -3.61 18.88
CA ASP A 32 5.17 -3.13 20.12
C ASP A 32 4.88 -1.63 20.07
N CYS A 33 5.72 -0.88 19.35
CA CYS A 33 5.65 0.58 19.23
C CYS A 33 5.70 1.02 17.77
N GLU A 34 5.00 2.13 17.47
CA GLU A 34 4.91 2.68 16.11
C GLU A 34 6.28 3.13 15.56
N GLU A 35 7.16 3.62 16.43
CA GLU A 35 8.52 4.04 16.08
C GLU A 35 9.40 2.87 15.59
N TRP A 36 9.18 1.66 16.10
CA TRP A 36 9.96 0.47 15.70
C TRP A 36 9.61 -0.04 14.30
N LYS A 37 8.50 0.43 13.71
CA LYS A 37 8.14 0.06 12.33
C LYS A 37 9.17 0.52 11.32
N PHE A 38 9.79 1.68 11.55
CA PHE A 38 10.77 2.21 10.61
C PHE A 38 12.04 1.36 10.65
N ASP A 39 12.56 1.08 11.84
CA ASP A 39 13.75 0.25 11.99
C ASP A 39 13.51 -1.17 11.43
N THR A 40 12.35 -1.76 11.74
CA THR A 40 11.94 -3.06 11.19
C THR A 40 11.87 -3.03 9.65
N LEU A 41 11.39 -1.94 9.06
CA LEU A 41 11.32 -1.78 7.61
C LEU A 41 12.72 -1.73 6.99
N VAL A 42 13.65 -0.98 7.60
CA VAL A 42 15.04 -0.90 7.15
C VAL A 42 15.70 -2.28 7.22
N ASP A 43 15.54 -3.01 8.33
CA ASP A 43 16.07 -4.37 8.48
C ASP A 43 15.56 -5.33 7.39
N LEU A 44 14.30 -5.19 6.98
CA LEU A 44 13.72 -5.98 5.88
C LEU A 44 14.38 -5.65 4.54
N TYR A 45 14.69 -4.38 4.28
CA TYR A 45 15.39 -3.96 3.06
C TYR A 45 16.85 -4.42 3.03
N ASP A 46 17.51 -4.48 4.20
CA ASP A 46 18.90 -4.96 4.29
C ASP A 46 19.01 -6.48 4.16
N THR A 47 18.01 -7.22 4.66
CA THR A 47 18.02 -8.69 4.67
C THR A 47 17.50 -9.29 3.35
N LEU A 48 16.59 -8.59 2.66
CA LEU A 48 15.91 -9.10 1.49
C LEU A 48 16.37 -8.39 0.22
N THR A 49 16.64 -9.15 -0.84
CA THR A 49 16.84 -8.57 -2.17
C THR A 49 15.49 -8.15 -2.76
N ILE A 50 15.11 -6.90 -2.55
CA ILE A 50 13.86 -6.31 -3.03
C ILE A 50 14.13 -5.56 -4.34
N THR A 51 13.47 -5.95 -5.43
CA THR A 51 13.55 -5.24 -6.72
C THR A 51 12.65 -4.00 -6.72
N GLN A 52 11.37 -4.20 -6.41
CA GLN A 52 10.36 -3.15 -6.26
C GLN A 52 9.40 -3.53 -5.15
N ALA A 53 8.98 -2.55 -4.36
CA ALA A 53 7.99 -2.74 -3.31
C ALA A 53 7.05 -1.54 -3.24
N VAL A 54 5.82 -1.81 -2.78
CA VAL A 54 4.80 -0.78 -2.53
C VAL A 54 4.49 -0.78 -1.03
N LEU A 55 4.68 0.37 -0.40
CA LEU A 55 4.40 0.59 1.02
C LEU A 55 3.11 1.39 1.17
N PHE A 56 2.14 0.82 1.87
CA PHE A 56 0.86 1.48 2.15
C PHE A 56 0.87 2.12 3.53
N CYS A 57 0.44 3.37 3.61
CA CYS A 57 0.20 4.08 4.87
C CYS A 57 -1.26 4.53 4.94
N ASN A 58 -1.83 4.56 6.15
CA ASN A 58 -3.24 4.94 6.34
C ASN A 58 -3.53 6.43 6.12
N THR A 59 -2.52 7.30 6.24
CA THR A 59 -2.69 8.75 6.12
C THR A 59 -1.67 9.35 5.17
N ARG A 60 -2.08 10.42 4.47
CA ARG A 60 -1.21 11.17 3.54
C ARG A 60 0.03 11.71 4.26
N ARG A 61 -0.16 12.34 5.42
CA ARG A 61 0.93 12.82 6.28
C ARG A 61 1.96 11.74 6.62
N LYS A 62 1.52 10.49 6.84
CA LYS A 62 2.44 9.38 7.13
C LYS A 62 3.20 8.93 5.87
N VAL A 63 2.57 8.98 4.69
CA VAL A 63 3.25 8.73 3.41
C VAL A 63 4.41 9.71 3.23
N ASP A 64 4.15 11.01 3.44
CA ASP A 64 5.17 12.05 3.23
C ASP A 64 6.32 11.91 4.24
N TRP A 65 5.98 11.76 5.53
CA TRP A 65 6.96 11.52 6.58
C TRP A 65 7.82 10.28 6.32
N LEU A 66 7.22 9.17 5.89
CA LEU A 66 7.94 7.94 5.62
C LEU A 66 8.86 8.11 4.40
N ALA A 67 8.40 8.77 3.35
CA ALA A 67 9.19 9.02 2.15
C ALA A 67 10.40 9.91 2.45
N GLU A 68 10.24 10.96 3.26
CA GLU A 68 11.37 11.78 3.74
C GLU A 68 12.36 10.94 4.56
N LYS A 69 11.88 10.17 5.54
CA LYS A 69 12.72 9.31 6.38
C LYS A 69 13.50 8.26 5.59
N MET A 70 12.87 7.65 4.60
CA MET A 70 13.53 6.68 3.72
C MET A 70 14.57 7.35 2.82
N LYS A 71 14.31 8.57 2.31
CA LYS A 71 15.31 9.34 1.56
C LYS A 71 16.51 9.73 2.43
N GLU A 72 16.28 10.14 3.68
CA GLU A 72 17.35 10.41 4.66
C GLU A 72 18.21 9.18 4.92
N ALA A 73 17.61 7.99 4.92
CA ALA A 73 18.30 6.70 5.03
C ALA A 73 18.91 6.21 3.70
N ASN A 74 19.02 7.07 2.68
CA ASN A 74 19.58 6.79 1.35
C ASN A 74 18.81 5.77 0.49
N PHE A 75 17.52 5.54 0.78
CA PHE A 75 16.67 4.75 -0.10
C PHE A 75 16.11 5.60 -1.24
N THR A 76 16.08 5.04 -2.44
CA THR A 76 15.41 5.67 -3.59
C THR A 76 13.92 5.34 -3.52
N VAL A 77 13.11 6.33 -3.13
CA VAL A 77 11.66 6.17 -2.97
C VAL A 77 10.87 7.31 -3.62
N SER A 78 9.70 6.95 -4.13
CA SER A 78 8.67 7.87 -4.61
C SER A 78 7.41 7.71 -3.75
N SER A 79 6.77 8.81 -3.36
CA SER A 79 5.50 8.81 -2.63
C SER A 79 4.34 9.19 -3.55
N MET A 80 3.16 8.63 -3.31
CA MET A 80 1.93 9.03 -4.00
C MET A 80 0.78 9.11 -3.01
N HIS A 81 0.05 10.23 -2.99
CA HIS A 81 -1.19 10.38 -2.24
C HIS A 81 -2.20 11.27 -2.99
N GLY A 82 -3.45 11.28 -2.52
CA GLY A 82 -4.56 11.93 -3.24
C GLY A 82 -4.59 13.47 -3.22
N ASP A 83 -3.65 14.12 -2.54
CA ASP A 83 -3.53 15.61 -2.57
C ASP A 83 -2.48 16.10 -3.58
N MET A 84 -1.73 15.18 -4.19
CA MET A 84 -0.76 15.53 -5.22
C MET A 84 -1.47 15.93 -6.51
N GLU A 85 -0.85 16.83 -7.27
CA GLU A 85 -1.40 17.18 -8.58
C GLU A 85 -1.40 15.94 -9.49
N GLN A 86 -2.43 15.82 -10.34
CA GLN A 86 -2.57 14.69 -11.25
C GLN A 86 -1.31 14.49 -12.12
N LYS A 87 -0.67 15.59 -12.54
CA LYS A 87 0.58 15.56 -13.30
C LYS A 87 1.75 14.93 -12.54
N GLU A 88 1.86 15.20 -11.23
CA GLU A 88 2.90 14.60 -10.38
C GLU A 88 2.64 13.10 -10.22
N ARG A 89 1.39 12.70 -10.00
CA ARG A 89 0.98 11.30 -9.90
C ARG A 89 1.31 10.51 -11.17
N GLU A 90 1.07 11.11 -12.33
CA GLU A 90 1.40 10.52 -13.63
C GLU A 90 2.91 10.39 -13.86
N GLN A 91 3.72 11.29 -13.29
CA GLN A 91 5.19 11.15 -13.36
C GLN A 91 5.70 10.01 -12.49
N ILE A 92 5.08 9.75 -11.34
CA ILE A 92 5.48 8.66 -10.43
C ILE A 92 5.13 7.28 -11.00
N MET A 93 4.05 7.17 -11.78
CA MET A 93 3.61 5.91 -12.40
C MET A 93 4.31 5.59 -13.75
N LYS A 94 5.10 6.51 -14.30
CA LYS A 94 5.84 6.30 -15.55
C LYS A 94 7.15 5.56 -15.31
#